data_AF-A0A9P1BKW6-F1
#
_entry.id   AF-A0A9P1BKW6-F1
#
_cell.length_a   1.000
_cell.length_b   1.000
_cell.length_c   1.000
_cell.angle_alpha   90.00
_cell.angle_beta   90.00
_cell.angle_gamma   90.00
#
_symmetry.space_group_name_H-M   'P 1'
#
loop_
_entity.id
_entity.type
_entity.pdbx_description
1 polymer ?
#
loop_
_entity_poly.entity_id
_entity_poly.type
_entity_poly.pdbx_seq_one_letter_code
_entity_poly.pdbx_strand_id
1 'polypeptide(L)'
;MDGERIIAYTEKDLQEKAAQHICARIIKHQKSSSSKFLLGLSPTNGQARRNRAKEVYSAIAEWNEQEIDWGRVLIILLDERYGYESDDDCNANLVQSSLVKTLQKRGIHFPEEQLIAPDTSQGWKEAAAEYQLRLSQILEDGKGFNLVSTGLGPELCHDLDFS
;
A
#
# COMPACT_ATOMS: atom_id res chain seq x y z
N MET A 1 2.83 -14.87 -17.36
CA MET A 1 2.04 -14.30 -16.25
C MET A 1 0.62 -14.20 -16.75
N ASP A 2 -0.30 -15.00 -16.22
CA ASP A 2 -1.73 -14.78 -16.47
C ASP A 2 -2.14 -13.53 -15.69
N GLY A 3 -2.42 -12.45 -16.41
CA GLY A 3 -2.92 -11.21 -15.82
C GLY A 3 -4.41 -11.33 -15.55
N GLU A 4 -4.83 -11.13 -14.31
CA GLU A 4 -6.25 -10.95 -13.97
C GLU A 4 -6.65 -9.52 -14.33
N ARG A 5 -7.63 -9.36 -15.22
CA ARG A 5 -8.13 -8.04 -15.61
C ARG A 5 -9.37 -7.68 -14.78
N ILE A 6 -9.24 -6.65 -13.96
CA ILE A 6 -10.37 -6.03 -13.28
C ILE A 6 -10.97 -4.97 -14.22
N ILE A 7 -12.19 -5.22 -14.69
CA ILE A 7 -12.94 -4.24 -15.50
C ILE A 7 -13.78 -3.39 -14.55
N ALA A 8 -13.61 -2.08 -14.61
CA ALA A 8 -14.39 -1.11 -13.87
C ALA A 8 -15.05 -0.10 -14.80
N TYR A 9 -16.28 0.30 -14.47
CA TYR A 9 -17.09 1.21 -15.29
C TYR A 9 -17.04 2.66 -14.80
N THR A 10 -16.61 2.86 -13.56
CA THR A 10 -16.41 4.18 -12.95
C THR A 10 -15.15 4.17 -12.10
N GLU A 11 -14.66 5.34 -11.72
CA GLU A 11 -13.52 5.48 -10.81
C GLU A 11 -13.82 4.89 -9.43
N LYS A 12 -15.05 5.08 -8.93
CA LYS A 12 -15.51 4.47 -7.67
C LYS A 12 -15.54 2.94 -7.74
N ASP A 13 -16.08 2.40 -8.83
CA ASP A 13 -16.11 0.94 -9.07
C ASP A 13 -14.69 0.36 -9.15
N LEU A 14 -13.75 1.10 -9.74
CA LEU A 14 -12.34 0.71 -9.76
C LEU A 14 -11.74 0.68 -8.34
N GLN A 15 -12.01 1.71 -7.53
CA GLN A 15 -11.51 1.79 -6.16
C GLN A 15 -12.05 0.66 -5.28
N GLU A 16 -13.36 0.38 -5.37
CA GLU A 16 -14.02 -0.69 -4.63
C GLU A 16 -13.48 -2.06 -5.04
N LYS A 17 -13.34 -2.33 -6.35
CA LYS A 17 -12.79 -3.60 -6.84
C LYS A 17 -11.31 -3.77 -6.49
N ALA A 18 -10.53 -2.69 -6.53
CA ALA A 18 -9.12 -2.73 -6.10
C ALA A 18 -9.01 -3.07 -4.61
N ALA A 19 -9.82 -2.42 -3.76
CA ALA A 19 -9.88 -2.71 -2.33
C ALA A 19 -10.31 -4.18 -2.08
N GLN A 20 -11.39 -4.63 -2.74
CA GLN A 20 -11.84 -6.02 -2.67
C GLN A 20 -10.74 -7.01 -3.06
N HIS A 21 -10.03 -6.74 -4.16
CA HIS A 21 -8.95 -7.62 -4.61
C HIS A 21 -7.82 -7.68 -3.58
N ILE A 22 -7.39 -6.53 -3.03
CA ILE A 22 -6.36 -6.46 -2.00
C ILE A 22 -6.80 -7.24 -0.75
N CYS A 23 -8.01 -6.99 -0.25
CA CYS A 23 -8.56 -7.69 0.92
C CYS A 23 -8.65 -9.20 0.70
N ALA A 24 -9.16 -9.65 -0.44
CA ALA A 24 -9.26 -11.06 -0.79
C ALA A 24 -7.88 -11.74 -0.83
N ARG A 25 -6.84 -11.05 -1.32
CA ARG A 25 -5.46 -11.54 -1.32
C ARG A 25 -4.89 -11.68 0.09
N ILE A 26 -5.13 -10.70 0.96
CA ILE A 26 -4.73 -10.75 2.38
C ILE A 26 -5.39 -11.95 3.06
N ILE A 27 -6.72 -12.06 2.95
CA ILE A 27 -7.51 -13.14 3.56
C ILE A 27 -7.02 -14.51 3.07
N LYS A 28 -6.84 -14.68 1.75
CA LYS A 28 -6.36 -15.93 1.16
C LYS A 28 -4.98 -16.32 1.71
N HIS A 29 -4.07 -15.36 1.86
CA HIS A 29 -2.76 -15.60 2.45
C HIS A 29 -2.86 -15.98 3.92
N GLN A 30 -3.65 -15.26 4.71
CA GLN A 30 -3.80 -15.52 6.15
C GLN A 30 -4.46 -16.87 6.45
N LYS A 31 -5.32 -17.36 5.55
CA LYS A 31 -5.90 -18.72 5.59
C LYS A 31 -4.91 -19.82 5.22
N SER A 32 -3.88 -19.54 4.43
CA SER A 32 -2.95 -20.54 3.87
C SER A 32 -1.54 -20.50 4.46
N SER A 33 -1.18 -19.42 5.15
CA SER A 33 0.12 -19.21 5.77
C SER A 33 -0.05 -18.62 7.17
N SER A 34 0.90 -18.84 8.07
CA SER A 34 1.03 -18.13 9.35
C SER A 34 1.93 -16.90 9.26
N SER A 35 2.65 -16.72 8.15
CA SER A 35 3.54 -15.57 7.92
C SER A 35 2.77 -14.24 7.79
N LYS A 36 3.49 -13.12 7.94
CA LYS A 36 2.94 -11.80 7.64
C LYS A 36 2.65 -11.66 6.14
N PHE A 37 1.63 -10.89 5.78
CA PHE A 37 1.36 -10.47 4.41
C PHE A 37 2.10 -9.17 4.13
N LEU A 38 2.99 -9.15 3.15
CA LEU A 38 3.77 -7.99 2.75
C LEU A 38 3.06 -7.27 1.60
N LEU A 39 2.48 -6.10 1.90
CA LEU A 39 1.79 -5.22 0.96
C LEU A 39 2.67 -4.02 0.63
N GLY A 40 3.18 -3.97 -0.60
CA GLY A 40 3.87 -2.80 -1.14
C GLY A 40 2.88 -1.77 -1.67
N LEU A 41 2.98 -0.52 -1.23
CA LEU A 41 2.14 0.58 -1.69
C LEU A 41 3.01 1.67 -2.31
N SER A 42 2.66 2.09 -3.53
CA SER A 42 3.22 3.29 -4.15
C SER A 42 2.10 4.31 -4.40
N PRO A 43 1.88 5.26 -3.47
CA PRO A 43 0.96 6.34 -3.70
C PRO A 43 1.54 7.30 -4.73
N THR A 44 1.10 7.15 -5.97
CA THR A 44 1.63 7.93 -7.10
C THR A 44 1.51 9.44 -6.96
N ASN A 45 2.42 10.15 -7.63
CA ASN A 45 2.45 11.60 -7.72
C ASN A 45 1.19 12.21 -8.38
N GLY A 46 0.73 13.35 -7.84
CA GLY A 46 -0.36 14.16 -8.38
C GLY A 46 -1.68 14.02 -7.61
N GLN A 47 -2.37 15.15 -7.39
CA GLN A 47 -3.54 15.23 -6.50
C GLN A 47 -4.63 14.19 -6.81
N ALA A 48 -5.02 14.06 -8.08
CA ALA A 48 -6.08 13.13 -8.48
C ALA A 48 -5.71 11.67 -8.16
N ARG A 49 -4.44 11.30 -8.34
CA ARG A 49 -3.97 9.95 -8.05
C ARG A 49 -3.84 9.69 -6.55
N ARG A 50 -3.35 10.67 -5.78
CA ARG A 50 -3.34 10.61 -4.31
C ARG A 50 -4.75 10.46 -3.75
N ASN A 51 -5.72 11.21 -4.27
CA ASN A 51 -7.12 11.07 -3.90
C ASN A 51 -7.63 9.65 -4.19
N ARG A 52 -7.34 9.08 -5.37
CA ARG A 52 -7.70 7.68 -5.67
C ARG A 52 -7.09 6.69 -4.70
N ALA A 53 -5.79 6.82 -4.39
CA ALA A 53 -5.11 5.96 -3.43
C ALA A 53 -5.76 6.07 -2.05
N LYS A 54 -6.10 7.29 -1.61
CA LYS A 54 -6.83 7.56 -0.37
C LYS A 54 -8.16 6.81 -0.32
N GLU A 55 -8.95 6.86 -1.39
CA GLU A 55 -10.24 6.18 -1.46
C GLU A 55 -10.07 4.66 -1.42
N VAL A 56 -9.09 4.09 -2.12
CA VAL A 56 -8.78 2.66 -2.05
C VAL A 56 -8.37 2.26 -0.63
N TYR A 57 -7.49 3.02 0.01
CA TYR A 57 -7.02 2.73 1.37
C TYR A 57 -8.13 2.84 2.41
N SER A 58 -9.00 3.83 2.28
CA SER A 58 -10.20 3.96 3.11
C SER A 58 -11.15 2.79 2.89
N ALA A 59 -11.39 2.38 1.64
CA ALA A 59 -12.24 1.24 1.31
C ALA A 59 -11.68 -0.09 1.84
N ILE A 60 -10.36 -0.29 1.80
CA ILE A 60 -9.69 -1.43 2.46
C ILE A 60 -9.94 -1.37 3.97
N ALA A 61 -9.76 -0.20 4.58
CA ALA A 61 -9.93 0.00 6.02
C ALA A 61 -11.39 -0.19 6.48
N GLU A 62 -12.35 0.08 5.62
CA GLU A 62 -13.80 -0.06 5.85
C GLU A 62 -14.33 -1.44 5.46
N TRP A 63 -13.49 -2.30 4.86
CA TRP A 63 -13.88 -3.65 4.47
C TRP A 63 -14.47 -4.39 5.68
N ASN A 64 -15.72 -4.83 5.52
CA ASN A 64 -16.54 -5.28 6.65
C ASN A 64 -16.43 -6.78 6.93
N GLU A 65 -15.65 -7.51 6.13
CA GLU A 65 -15.33 -8.90 6.43
C GLU A 65 -14.30 -8.92 7.56
N GLN A 66 -14.73 -9.35 8.74
CA GLN A 66 -13.94 -9.44 9.98
C GLN A 66 -12.78 -10.48 9.92
N GLU A 67 -12.33 -10.84 8.72
CA GLU A 67 -11.36 -11.91 8.50
C GLU A 67 -9.91 -11.44 8.45
N ILE A 68 -9.64 -10.13 8.34
CA ILE A 68 -8.27 -9.63 8.25
C ILE A 68 -7.67 -9.44 9.65
N ASP A 69 -6.68 -10.26 9.98
CA ASP A 69 -5.79 -10.04 11.11
C ASP A 69 -4.73 -8.99 10.74
N TRP A 70 -4.98 -7.73 11.12
CA TRP A 70 -4.06 -6.63 10.84
C TRP A 70 -2.71 -6.75 11.56
N GLY A 71 -2.61 -7.52 12.64
CA GLY A 71 -1.33 -7.86 13.29
C GLY A 71 -0.44 -8.79 12.44
N ARG A 72 -0.98 -9.28 11.31
CA ARG A 72 -0.27 -10.10 10.33
C ARG A 72 -0.18 -9.44 8.96
N VAL A 73 -0.33 -8.12 8.88
CA VAL A 73 -0.14 -7.34 7.64
C VAL A 73 1.01 -6.35 7.84
N LEU A 74 2.01 -6.42 6.98
CA LEU A 74 3.11 -5.45 6.91
C LEU A 74 2.90 -4.57 5.68
N ILE A 75 2.83 -3.26 5.89
CA ILE A 75 2.70 -2.27 4.82
C ILE A 75 4.08 -1.66 4.58
N ILE A 76 4.51 -1.64 3.33
CA ILE A 76 5.81 -1.12 2.92
C ILE A 76 5.58 -0.07 1.86
N LEU A 77 6.12 1.14 2.06
CA LEU A 77 6.06 2.18 1.04
C LEU A 77 7.15 1.97 -0.01
N LEU A 78 6.75 1.84 -1.27
CA LEU A 78 7.72 1.64 -2.37
C LEU A 78 8.42 2.93 -2.77
N ASP A 79 7.78 4.07 -2.49
CA ASP A 79 8.30 5.40 -2.71
C ASP A 79 7.79 6.38 -1.65
N GLU A 80 8.58 7.42 -1.38
CA GLU A 80 8.24 8.52 -0.48
C GLU A 80 8.76 9.84 -1.06
N ARG A 81 8.08 10.93 -0.72
CA ARG A 81 8.45 12.29 -1.10
C ARG A 81 9.40 12.89 -0.07
N TYR A 82 10.69 12.86 -0.40
CA TYR A 82 11.71 13.49 0.44
C TYR A 82 11.53 15.02 0.51
N GLY A 83 11.70 15.61 1.70
CA GLY A 83 11.56 17.06 1.94
C GLY A 83 10.14 17.53 2.27
N TYR A 84 9.18 16.61 2.42
CA TYR A 84 7.78 16.88 2.73
C TYR A 84 7.33 16.25 4.06
N GLU A 85 8.25 16.08 5.01
CA GLU A 85 8.02 15.36 6.27
C GLU A 85 6.86 15.89 7.12
N SER A 86 6.67 17.21 7.11
CA SER A 86 5.61 17.91 7.83
C SER A 86 4.40 18.24 6.95
N ASP A 87 4.43 17.84 5.69
CA ASP A 87 3.36 18.10 4.74
C ASP A 87 2.32 16.96 4.79
N ASP A 88 1.05 17.32 4.56
CA ASP A 88 -0.02 16.35 4.32
C ASP A 88 0.24 15.52 3.04
N ASP A 89 1.22 15.95 2.25
CA ASP A 89 1.60 15.38 0.97
C ASP A 89 2.62 14.22 1.02
N CYS A 90 3.14 13.82 2.19
CA CYS A 90 3.95 12.58 2.25
C CYS A 90 3.07 11.32 2.12
N ASN A 91 3.65 10.25 1.59
CA ASN A 91 3.00 8.98 1.32
C ASN A 91 2.67 8.23 2.62
N ALA A 92 3.56 8.30 3.61
CA ALA A 92 3.34 7.77 4.95
C ALA A 92 2.10 8.40 5.61
N ASN A 93 1.96 9.73 5.58
CA ASN A 93 0.77 10.40 6.13
C ASN A 93 -0.51 10.01 5.40
N LEU A 94 -0.45 9.81 4.08
CA LEU A 94 -1.61 9.36 3.32
C LEU A 94 -2.08 7.99 3.80
N VAL A 95 -1.18 7.00 3.93
CA VAL A 95 -1.52 5.67 4.44
C VAL A 95 -1.98 5.74 5.89
N GLN A 96 -1.27 6.49 6.73
CA GLN A 96 -1.62 6.65 8.14
C GLN A 96 -3.03 7.24 8.30
N SER A 97 -3.37 8.27 7.53
CA SER A 97 -4.63 8.98 7.65
C SER A 97 -5.83 8.26 7.04
N SER A 98 -5.63 7.54 5.94
CA SER A 98 -6.71 6.87 5.20
C SER A 98 -6.93 5.42 5.61
N LEU A 99 -5.87 4.68 5.95
CA LEU A 99 -5.95 3.29 6.36
C LEU A 99 -5.87 3.14 7.88
N VAL A 100 -4.73 3.50 8.48
CA VAL A 100 -4.45 3.20 9.89
C VAL A 100 -5.43 3.91 10.84
N LYS A 101 -5.62 5.22 10.68
CA LYS A 101 -6.59 5.98 11.49
C LYS A 101 -8.03 5.50 11.27
N THR A 102 -8.38 5.05 10.06
CA THR A 102 -9.72 4.51 9.77
C THR A 102 -9.94 3.17 10.46
N LEU A 103 -8.95 2.27 10.45
CA LEU A 103 -8.97 1.03 11.22
C LEU A 103 -9.12 1.30 12.72
N GLN A 104 -8.33 2.23 13.27
CA GLN A 104 -8.39 2.62 14.68
C GLN A 104 -9.76 3.19 15.08
N LYS A 105 -10.38 4.02 14.23
CA LYS A 105 -11.76 4.52 14.44
C LYS A 105 -12.79 3.40 14.49
N ARG A 106 -12.56 2.28 13.81
CA ARG A 106 -13.39 1.07 13.86
C ARG A 106 -13.07 0.17 15.05
N GLY A 107 -12.13 0.55 15.92
CA GLY A 107 -11.68 -0.26 17.06
C GLY A 107 -10.73 -1.40 16.65
N ILE A 108 -10.19 -1.38 15.43
CA ILE A 108 -9.23 -2.37 14.93
C ILE A 108 -7.82 -1.87 15.23
N HIS A 109 -7.03 -2.67 15.92
CA HIS A 109 -5.63 -2.35 16.21
C HIS A 109 -4.73 -2.66 15.00
N PHE A 110 -3.93 -1.67 14.59
CA PHE A 110 -2.84 -1.82 13.64
C PHE A 110 -1.54 -1.40 14.34
N PRO A 111 -0.57 -2.30 14.54
CA PRO A 111 0.71 -1.96 15.15
C PRO A 111 1.51 -1.00 14.26
N GLU A 112 1.99 0.11 14.83
CA GLU A 112 2.66 1.19 14.08
C GLU A 112 3.95 0.73 13.41
N GLU A 113 4.68 -0.20 14.05
CA GLU A 113 5.90 -0.79 13.52
C GLU A 113 5.69 -1.60 12.23
N GLN A 114 4.44 -1.86 11.85
CA GLN A 114 4.09 -2.56 10.61
C GLN A 114 3.89 -1.63 9.42
N LEU A 115 3.97 -0.31 9.60
CA LEU A 115 4.12 0.64 8.51
C LEU A 115 5.60 0.95 8.32
N ILE A 116 6.16 0.44 7.22
CA ILE A 116 7.59 0.55 6.88
C ILE A 116 7.77 1.64 5.82
N ALA A 117 8.17 2.82 6.28
CA ALA A 117 8.49 3.99 5.45
C ALA A 117 9.95 4.42 5.67
N PRO A 118 10.59 5.07 4.69
CA PRO A 118 11.87 5.73 4.91
C PRO A 118 11.72 6.89 5.89
N ASP A 119 12.68 7.07 6.79
CA ASP A 119 12.73 8.24 7.67
C ASP A 119 13.27 9.44 6.89
N THR A 120 12.36 10.27 6.39
CA THR A 120 12.72 11.43 5.58
C THR A 120 13.30 12.59 6.39
N SER A 121 13.30 12.53 7.73
CA SER A 121 13.90 13.58 8.59
C SER A 121 15.41 13.63 8.60
N GLN A 122 16.04 12.59 8.06
CA GLN A 122 17.47 12.50 7.85
C GLN A 122 17.87 13.04 6.47
N GLY A 123 19.17 13.12 6.18
CA GLY A 123 19.64 13.37 4.81
C GLY A 123 19.16 12.27 3.85
N TRP A 124 18.84 12.62 2.59
CA TRP A 124 18.24 11.66 1.64
C TRP A 124 19.09 10.41 1.39
N LYS A 125 20.42 10.51 1.52
CA LYS A 125 21.34 9.37 1.36
C LYS A 125 21.22 8.42 2.54
N GLU A 126 21.21 8.99 3.74
CA GLU A 126 21.08 8.28 5.01
C GLU A 126 19.72 7.58 5.07
N ALA A 127 18.64 8.31 4.76
CA ALA A 127 17.28 7.78 4.68
C ALA A 127 17.18 6.60 3.70
N ALA A 128 17.76 6.73 2.50
CA ALA A 128 17.76 5.66 1.51
C ALA A 128 18.58 4.44 1.94
N ALA A 129 19.76 4.65 2.52
CA ALA A 129 20.63 3.57 2.98
C ALA A 129 20.02 2.78 4.15
N GLU A 130 19.46 3.48 5.14
CA GLU A 130 18.75 2.86 6.25
C GLU A 130 17.52 2.09 5.76
N TYR A 131 16.74 2.70 4.85
CA TYR A 131 15.57 2.04 4.29
C TYR A 131 15.93 0.78 3.51
N GLN A 132 17.00 0.83 2.70
CA GLN A 132 17.51 -0.34 2.00
C GLN A 132 17.93 -1.46 2.96
N LEU A 133 18.62 -1.13 4.05
CA LEU A 133 19.01 -2.12 5.06
C LEU A 133 17.78 -2.76 5.71
N ARG A 134 16.81 -1.96 6.12
CA ARG A 134 15.55 -2.42 6.73
C ARG A 134 14.75 -3.31 5.78
N LEU A 135 14.64 -2.91 4.50
CA LEU A 135 13.99 -3.74 3.48
C LEU A 135 14.74 -5.05 3.25
N SER A 136 16.07 -5.03 3.22
CA SER A 136 16.88 -6.24 3.03
C SER A 136 16.62 -7.23 4.16
N GLN A 137 16.58 -6.78 5.42
CA GLN A 137 16.26 -7.64 6.57
C GLN A 137 14.84 -8.22 6.53
N ILE A 138 13.85 -7.44 6.04
CA ILE A 138 12.47 -7.91 5.90
C ILE A 138 12.34 -8.96 4.78
N LEU A 139 13.10 -8.79 3.70
CA LEU A 139 13.03 -9.62 2.49
C LEU A 139 14.05 -10.78 2.48
N GLU A 140 15.03 -10.79 3.38
CA GLU A 140 16.13 -11.76 3.49
C GLU A 140 15.66 -13.21 3.64
N ASP A 141 14.42 -13.41 4.10
CA ASP A 141 13.73 -14.70 4.17
C ASP A 141 13.36 -15.31 2.80
N GLY A 142 13.73 -14.67 1.68
CA GLY A 142 13.33 -15.05 0.33
C GLY A 142 11.84 -14.87 0.05
N LYS A 143 11.12 -14.25 0.99
CA LYS A 143 9.69 -13.94 0.90
C LYS A 143 9.58 -12.52 0.35
N GLY A 144 9.51 -12.42 -0.98
CA GLY A 144 9.18 -11.17 -1.64
C GLY A 144 7.79 -10.64 -1.23
N PHE A 145 7.40 -9.51 -1.82
CA PHE A 145 6.05 -8.97 -1.64
C PHE A 145 4.97 -9.99 -2.01
N ASN A 146 3.92 -10.07 -1.19
CA ASN A 146 2.73 -10.85 -1.55
C ASN A 146 1.86 -10.10 -2.55
N LEU A 147 1.83 -8.77 -2.44
CA LEU A 147 1.16 -7.88 -3.38
C LEU A 147 1.86 -6.52 -3.43
N VAL A 148 1.95 -5.96 -4.62
CA VAL A 148 2.40 -4.60 -4.86
C VAL A 148 1.27 -3.84 -5.56
N SER A 149 0.89 -2.69 -5.00
CA SER A 149 0.00 -1.72 -5.63
C SER A 149 0.83 -0.55 -6.15
N THR A 150 0.78 -0.34 -7.46
CA THR A 150 1.46 0.75 -8.14
C THR A 150 0.49 1.44 -9.10
N GLY A 151 0.64 2.75 -9.26
CA GLY A 151 -0.03 3.47 -10.33
C GLY A 151 0.96 3.78 -11.45
N LEU A 152 0.46 3.77 -12.68
CA LEU A 152 1.26 4.12 -13.86
C LEU A 152 1.03 5.58 -14.24
N GLY A 153 2.12 6.27 -14.61
CA GLY A 153 2.04 7.59 -15.22
C GLY A 153 1.66 7.50 -16.71
N PRO A 154 1.11 8.58 -17.29
CA PRO A 154 0.67 8.62 -18.69
C PRO A 154 1.80 8.27 -19.66
N GLU A 155 3.04 8.60 -19.32
CA GLU A 155 4.23 8.28 -20.09
C GLU A 155 4.44 6.78 -20.32
N LEU A 156 3.92 5.93 -19.41
CA LEU A 156 3.95 4.47 -19.54
C LEU A 156 2.64 3.88 -20.10
N CYS A 157 1.59 4.70 -20.25
CA CYS A 157 0.29 4.26 -20.76
C CYS A 157 0.20 4.32 -22.28
N HIS A 158 1.09 5.04 -22.96
CA HIS A 158 1.11 5.13 -24.43
C HIS A 158 1.47 3.79 -25.11
N ASP A 159 2.14 2.89 -24.40
CA ASP A 159 2.57 1.59 -24.91
C ASP A 159 1.63 0.42 -24.52
N LEU A 160 0.50 0.71 -23.86
CA LEU A 160 -0.45 -0.31 -23.37
C LEU A 160 -1.70 -0.45 -24.27
N ASP A 161 -1.64 0.06 -25.51
CA ASP A 161 -2.59 -0.31 -26.55
C ASP A 161 -2.33 -1.77 -26.96
N PHE A 162 -2.90 -2.70 -26.19
CA PHE A 162 -2.98 -4.10 -26.56
C PHE A 162 -3.97 -4.23 -27.73
N SER A 163 -3.44 -4.20 -28.95
CA SER A 163 -4.10 -4.63 -30.18
C SER A 163 -4.46 -6.12 -30.15
#